data_AF-A0A0S4JSX5-F1
#
_entry.id   AF-A0A0S4JSX5-F1
#
_cell.length_a   1.000
_cell.length_b   1.000
_cell.length_c   1.000
_cell.angle_alpha   90.00
_cell.angle_beta   90.00
_cell.angle_gamma   90.00
#
_symmetry.space_group_name_H-M   'P 1'
#
loop_
_entity.id
_entity.type
_entity.pdbx_description
1 polymer ?
#
loop_
_entity_poly.entity_id
_entity_poly.type
_entity_poly.pdbx_seq_one_letter_code
_entity_poly.pdbx_strand_id
1 'polypeptide(L)'
;MDVFSPNVNINHIIIDGNRDARRFSNSWNECLNNEDNRGNAVNARINNVDNATFEYSASIQALCASGFQWMSDYCTIANSYFANNGNHADGRWSDGLTLLTCKNGHVRDLHFLDNTDVNLVCGCGAGFLVENIHIQHINAASFAGFMFDNFDNSQCGDYRGGVARNITVDCNNYQCDFGANFGPHPWYASSNILGGSVSYLTVSGAKQGVNCAGAGTTAAPLSLSHITVVGNVSFVNKFQCGWHLASDFNIDPDSVVDTFACPPNTSFVWKSCP
;
A
#
# COMPACT_ATOMS: atom_id res chain seq x y z
N MET A 1 -18.34 -6.87 5.41
CA MET A 1 -19.40 -6.54 4.43
C MET A 1 -18.88 -6.90 3.05
N ASP A 2 -19.54 -7.79 2.33
CA ASP A 2 -19.13 -8.16 0.98
C ASP A 2 -20.17 -7.68 -0.04
N VAL A 3 -19.70 -7.00 -1.08
CA VAL A 3 -20.53 -6.48 -2.16
C VAL A 3 -20.27 -7.26 -3.44
N PHE A 4 -21.35 -7.81 -4.00
CA PHE A 4 -21.35 -8.61 -5.23
C PHE A 4 -22.32 -8.06 -6.29
N SER A 5 -22.86 -6.86 -6.10
CA SER A 5 -23.76 -6.21 -7.07
C SER A 5 -23.05 -5.05 -7.79
N PRO A 6 -23.25 -4.89 -9.12
CA PRO A 6 -22.71 -3.75 -9.86
C PRO A 6 -23.45 -2.46 -9.51
N ASN A 7 -22.84 -1.32 -9.84
CA ASN A 7 -23.42 0.03 -9.62
C ASN A 7 -23.80 0.31 -8.16
N VAL A 8 -23.09 -0.30 -7.21
CA VAL A 8 -23.28 -0.04 -5.79
C VAL A 8 -22.59 1.27 -5.43
N ASN A 9 -23.34 2.14 -4.76
CA ASN A 9 -22.82 3.38 -4.19
C ASN A 9 -22.79 3.28 -2.68
N ILE A 10 -21.59 3.21 -2.13
CA ILE A 10 -21.34 3.23 -0.69
C ILE A 10 -20.92 4.65 -0.33
N ASN A 11 -21.74 5.34 0.45
CA ASN A 11 -21.54 6.77 0.66
C ASN A 11 -22.07 7.24 2.03
N HIS A 12 -21.31 8.13 2.69
CA HIS A 12 -21.58 8.62 4.05
C HIS A 12 -21.75 7.51 5.10
N ILE A 13 -20.96 6.43 5.00
CA ILE A 13 -20.98 5.37 6.02
C ILE A 13 -19.61 5.16 6.68
N ILE A 14 -19.64 4.66 7.91
CA ILE A 14 -18.46 4.18 8.62
C ILE A 14 -18.59 2.66 8.75
N ILE A 15 -17.60 1.95 8.21
CA ILE A 15 -17.45 0.51 8.36
C ILE A 15 -16.44 0.28 9.49
N ASP A 16 -16.94 0.01 10.69
CA ASP A 16 -16.13 -0.23 11.88
C ASP A 16 -15.95 -1.73 12.10
N GLY A 17 -14.70 -2.20 12.02
CA GLY A 17 -14.32 -3.58 12.28
C GLY A 17 -14.45 -3.98 13.75
N ASN A 18 -14.55 -3.02 14.66
CA ASN A 18 -14.67 -3.19 16.10
C ASN A 18 -13.62 -4.17 16.66
N ARG A 19 -12.35 -3.99 16.24
CA ARG A 19 -11.22 -4.88 16.57
C ARG A 19 -11.18 -5.25 18.05
N ASP A 20 -11.34 -4.28 18.94
CA ASP A 20 -11.21 -4.51 20.39
C ASP A 20 -12.29 -5.43 20.96
N ALA A 21 -13.54 -5.32 20.49
CA ALA A 21 -14.59 -6.24 20.89
C ALA A 21 -14.46 -7.63 20.25
N ARG A 22 -13.70 -7.75 19.14
CA ARG A 22 -13.45 -9.01 18.45
C ARG A 22 -12.23 -9.77 18.99
N ARG A 23 -11.55 -9.26 20.03
CA ARG A 23 -10.46 -9.97 20.70
C ARG A 23 -10.89 -11.37 21.12
N PHE A 24 -10.02 -12.34 20.87
CA PHE A 24 -10.24 -13.77 21.17
C PHE A 24 -11.37 -14.47 20.39
N SER A 25 -11.99 -13.81 19.41
CA SER A 25 -12.89 -14.47 18.47
C SER A 25 -12.14 -15.44 17.55
N ASN A 26 -12.87 -16.28 16.80
CA ASN A 26 -12.26 -17.15 15.79
C ASN A 26 -11.46 -16.33 14.76
N SER A 27 -12.03 -15.22 14.24
CA SER A 27 -11.33 -14.34 13.31
C SER A 27 -10.05 -13.73 13.91
N TRP A 28 -10.04 -13.46 15.22
CA TRP A 28 -8.86 -12.93 15.91
C TRP A 28 -7.71 -13.94 15.95
N ASN A 29 -8.04 -15.22 16.07
CA ASN A 29 -7.08 -16.31 16.03
C ASN A 29 -6.65 -16.62 14.58
N GLU A 30 -7.55 -16.50 13.60
CA GLU A 30 -7.25 -16.67 12.18
C GLU A 30 -6.18 -15.68 11.69
N CYS A 31 -6.17 -14.45 12.20
CA CYS A 31 -5.19 -13.43 11.83
C CYS A 31 -3.72 -13.84 11.99
N LEU A 32 -3.42 -14.68 12.98
CA LEU A 32 -2.04 -15.13 13.25
C LEU A 32 -1.70 -16.48 12.60
N ASN A 33 -2.71 -17.28 12.25
CA ASN A 33 -2.52 -18.71 12.00
C ASN A 33 -2.65 -19.10 10.53
N ASN A 34 -3.21 -18.24 9.66
CA ASN A 34 -3.38 -18.59 8.26
C ASN A 34 -3.55 -17.34 7.38
N GLU A 35 -2.58 -17.05 6.50
CA GLU A 35 -2.67 -15.91 5.56
C GLU A 35 -3.89 -16.02 4.63
N ASP A 36 -4.20 -17.23 4.19
CA ASP A 36 -5.33 -17.51 3.28
C ASP A 36 -6.71 -17.31 3.94
N ASN A 37 -6.83 -17.46 5.27
CA ASN A 37 -8.11 -17.32 5.99
C ASN A 37 -8.30 -15.96 6.66
N ARG A 38 -7.39 -15.00 6.48
CA ARG A 38 -7.59 -13.62 7.00
C ARG A 38 -8.80 -12.92 6.40
N GLY A 39 -9.47 -13.52 5.42
CA GLY A 39 -10.62 -12.94 4.77
C GLY A 39 -11.81 -12.64 5.66
N ASN A 40 -11.97 -13.34 6.79
CA ASN A 40 -13.01 -13.02 7.78
C ASN A 40 -12.66 -11.80 8.67
N ALA A 41 -11.42 -11.32 8.60
CA ALA A 41 -10.92 -10.23 9.42
C ALA A 41 -10.96 -8.86 8.72
N VAL A 42 -11.17 -8.86 7.40
CA VAL A 42 -11.37 -7.66 6.57
C VAL A 42 -12.72 -7.00 6.91
N ASN A 43 -12.77 -5.66 6.95
CA ASN A 43 -14.06 -5.00 7.24
C ASN A 43 -15.03 -5.10 6.07
N ALA A 44 -14.54 -4.85 4.85
CA ALA A 44 -15.37 -4.94 3.66
C ALA A 44 -14.62 -5.31 2.37
N ARG A 45 -15.39 -5.76 1.37
CA ARG A 45 -14.88 -6.13 0.05
C ARG A 45 -15.83 -5.71 -1.06
N ILE A 46 -15.26 -5.24 -2.17
CA ILE A 46 -15.91 -5.17 -3.47
C ILE A 46 -15.39 -6.34 -4.30
N ASN A 47 -16.27 -7.27 -4.68
CA ASN A 47 -15.90 -8.51 -5.36
C ASN A 47 -16.41 -8.53 -6.80
N ASN A 48 -15.52 -8.34 -7.78
CA ASN A 48 -15.78 -8.57 -9.21
C ASN A 48 -17.02 -7.83 -9.73
N VAL A 49 -17.19 -6.56 -9.34
CA VAL A 49 -18.33 -5.74 -9.74
C VAL A 49 -17.92 -4.36 -10.22
N ASP A 50 -18.15 -4.12 -11.50
CA ASP A 50 -17.77 -2.86 -12.15
C ASP A 50 -18.67 -1.71 -11.68
N ASN A 51 -18.11 -0.50 -11.75
CA ASN A 51 -18.78 0.76 -11.43
C ASN A 51 -19.30 0.86 -9.97
N ALA A 52 -18.69 0.12 -9.05
CA ALA A 52 -18.90 0.38 -7.63
C ALA A 52 -18.18 1.68 -7.21
N THR A 53 -18.77 2.39 -6.26
CA THR A 53 -18.23 3.63 -5.70
C THR A 53 -18.16 3.57 -4.18
N PHE A 54 -17.10 4.14 -3.60
CA PHE A 54 -16.92 4.33 -2.16
C PHE A 54 -16.50 5.77 -1.90
N GLU A 55 -17.43 6.59 -1.42
CA GLU A 55 -17.22 8.02 -1.31
C GLU A 55 -17.63 8.56 0.06
N TYR A 56 -16.96 9.59 0.58
CA TYR A 56 -17.33 10.25 1.84
C TYR A 56 -17.52 9.27 3.01
N SER A 57 -16.75 8.19 3.01
CA SER A 57 -16.95 7.04 3.89
C SER A 57 -15.67 6.69 4.62
N ALA A 58 -15.76 5.80 5.60
CA ALA A 58 -14.58 5.35 6.33
C ALA A 58 -14.56 3.83 6.52
N SER A 59 -13.37 3.24 6.54
CA SER A 59 -13.13 1.90 7.06
C SER A 59 -12.10 1.93 8.17
N ILE A 60 -12.52 1.52 9.38
CA ILE A 60 -11.70 1.68 10.58
C ILE A 60 -11.64 0.41 11.41
N GLN A 61 -10.59 0.28 12.23
CA GLN A 61 -10.47 -0.78 13.24
C GLN A 61 -10.66 -2.20 12.70
N ALA A 62 -10.16 -2.47 11.49
CA ALA A 62 -10.06 -3.84 11.00
C ALA A 62 -9.19 -4.67 11.93
N LEU A 63 -9.49 -5.96 11.94
CA LEU A 63 -8.86 -6.90 12.84
C LEU A 63 -7.46 -7.30 12.33
N CYS A 64 -7.36 -7.63 11.03
CA CYS A 64 -6.13 -7.83 10.27
C CYS A 64 -6.48 -7.86 8.76
N ALA A 65 -5.49 -8.16 7.91
CA ALA A 65 -5.55 -8.17 6.44
C ALA A 65 -5.81 -6.81 5.82
N SER A 66 -7.03 -6.29 5.85
CA SER A 66 -7.32 -5.01 5.20
C SER A 66 -8.52 -4.31 5.81
N GLY A 67 -8.43 -2.98 5.91
CA GLY A 67 -9.58 -2.12 6.14
C GLY A 67 -10.59 -2.26 5.02
N PHE A 68 -10.17 -2.27 3.76
CA PHE A 68 -11.09 -2.44 2.64
C PHE A 68 -10.38 -3.06 1.45
N GLN A 69 -10.94 -4.13 0.89
CA GLN A 69 -10.39 -4.76 -0.31
C GLN A 69 -11.23 -4.44 -1.54
N TRP A 70 -10.57 -4.07 -2.62
CA TRP A 70 -11.20 -3.78 -3.90
C TRP A 70 -10.69 -4.72 -4.99
N MET A 71 -11.61 -5.48 -5.60
CA MET A 71 -11.33 -6.42 -6.67
C MET A 71 -12.24 -6.14 -7.88
N SER A 72 -12.13 -4.97 -8.48
CA SER A 72 -12.84 -4.64 -9.72
C SER A 72 -12.24 -3.42 -10.43
N ASP A 73 -12.33 -3.43 -11.76
CA ASP A 73 -11.91 -2.32 -12.62
C ASP A 73 -12.91 -1.15 -12.57
N TYR A 74 -12.51 0.00 -13.09
CA TYR A 74 -13.31 1.24 -13.10
C TYR A 74 -13.77 1.67 -11.70
N CYS A 75 -12.92 1.45 -10.68
CA CYS A 75 -13.23 1.85 -9.31
C CYS A 75 -13.35 3.37 -9.18
N THR A 76 -14.26 3.84 -8.33
CA THR A 76 -14.27 5.23 -7.87
C THR A 76 -14.24 5.24 -6.35
N ILE A 77 -13.11 5.67 -5.78
CA ILE A 77 -12.90 5.73 -4.33
C ILE A 77 -12.47 7.14 -4.01
N ALA A 78 -13.28 7.90 -3.28
CA ALA A 78 -13.02 9.32 -3.09
C ALA A 78 -13.37 9.86 -1.70
N ASN A 79 -12.69 10.92 -1.27
CA ASN A 79 -13.06 11.70 -0.07
C ASN A 79 -13.25 10.82 1.18
N SER A 80 -12.42 9.79 1.36
CA SER A 80 -12.66 8.73 2.33
C SER A 80 -11.47 8.50 3.25
N TYR A 81 -11.74 7.82 4.37
CA TYR A 81 -10.80 7.69 5.48
C TYR A 81 -10.55 6.22 5.86
N PHE A 82 -9.28 5.83 6.00
CA PHE A 82 -8.89 4.47 6.36
C PHE A 82 -7.95 4.50 7.55
N ALA A 83 -8.41 4.06 8.72
CA ALA A 83 -7.67 4.32 9.94
C ALA A 83 -7.68 3.23 10.99
N ASN A 84 -6.56 3.15 11.70
CA ASN A 84 -6.35 2.27 12.84
C ASN A 84 -6.66 0.81 12.48
N ASN A 85 -6.34 0.35 11.28
CA ASN A 85 -6.59 -1.03 10.86
C ASN A 85 -5.43 -1.93 11.29
N GLY A 86 -5.76 -3.06 11.94
CA GLY A 86 -4.80 -4.01 12.49
C GLY A 86 -4.08 -3.52 13.75
N ASN A 87 -3.17 -4.33 14.27
CA ASN A 87 -2.33 -4.04 15.43
C ASN A 87 -0.91 -4.56 15.19
N HIS A 88 0.04 -3.62 15.04
CA HIS A 88 1.43 -3.97 14.79
C HIS A 88 2.08 -4.69 15.98
N ALA A 89 1.70 -4.32 17.21
CA ALA A 89 2.35 -4.82 18.43
C ALA A 89 2.12 -6.31 18.68
N ASP A 90 1.07 -6.90 18.10
CA ASP A 90 0.73 -8.31 18.28
C ASP A 90 0.72 -9.12 16.98
N GLY A 91 1.26 -8.55 15.89
CA GLY A 91 1.42 -9.20 14.59
C GLY A 91 0.14 -9.31 13.75
N ARG A 92 -0.95 -8.63 14.13
CA ARG A 92 -2.21 -8.61 13.36
C ARG A 92 -2.22 -7.43 12.41
N TRP A 93 -1.35 -7.48 11.42
CA TRP A 93 -1.23 -6.39 10.46
C TRP A 93 -2.45 -6.29 9.57
N SER A 94 -2.78 -5.07 9.19
CA SER A 94 -3.84 -4.79 8.23
C SER A 94 -3.45 -3.61 7.36
N ASP A 95 -3.73 -3.77 6.07
CA ASP A 95 -3.74 -2.67 5.15
C ASP A 95 -4.85 -1.66 5.52
N GLY A 96 -4.73 -0.42 5.05
CA GLY A 96 -5.85 0.51 5.03
C GLY A 96 -6.80 0.19 3.88
N LEU A 97 -6.28 0.24 2.65
CA LEU A 97 -6.98 -0.07 1.41
C LEU A 97 -6.10 -0.96 0.52
N THR A 98 -6.62 -2.13 0.16
CA THR A 98 -5.97 -3.08 -0.74
C THR A 98 -6.70 -3.06 -2.09
N LEU A 99 -6.08 -2.49 -3.11
CA LEU A 99 -6.58 -2.47 -4.49
C LEU A 99 -5.99 -3.65 -5.26
N LEU A 100 -6.60 -4.82 -5.16
CA LEU A 100 -6.14 -6.02 -5.88
C LEU A 100 -6.24 -5.80 -7.40
N THR A 101 -7.34 -5.22 -7.88
CA THR A 101 -7.44 -4.64 -9.22
C THR A 101 -8.28 -3.37 -9.20
N CYS A 102 -7.84 -2.37 -9.96
CA CYS A 102 -8.62 -1.19 -10.32
C CYS A 102 -8.07 -0.56 -11.61
N LYS A 103 -8.24 -1.23 -12.75
CA LYS A 103 -7.83 -0.64 -14.05
C LYS A 103 -8.77 0.48 -14.44
N ASN A 104 -8.24 1.54 -15.05
CA ASN A 104 -9.00 2.70 -15.52
C ASN A 104 -9.91 3.34 -14.46
N GLY A 105 -9.63 3.13 -13.16
CA GLY A 105 -10.41 3.75 -12.08
C GLY A 105 -9.74 5.01 -11.53
N HIS A 106 -10.42 5.65 -10.59
CA HIS A 106 -10.01 6.89 -9.94
C HIS A 106 -10.08 6.76 -8.43
N VAL A 107 -8.93 6.88 -7.78
CA VAL A 107 -8.76 6.81 -6.33
C VAL A 107 -8.21 8.16 -5.88
N ARG A 108 -8.98 8.94 -5.13
CA ARG A 108 -8.57 10.31 -4.83
C ARG A 108 -9.01 10.86 -3.49
N ASP A 109 -8.30 11.88 -3.03
CA ASP A 109 -8.69 12.66 -1.86
C ASP A 109 -8.90 11.75 -0.63
N LEU A 110 -7.97 10.83 -0.42
CA LEU A 110 -8.04 9.84 0.65
C LEU A 110 -7.08 10.20 1.78
N HIS A 111 -7.49 9.88 3.01
CA HIS A 111 -6.64 10.02 4.18
C HIS A 111 -6.51 8.67 4.90
N PHE A 112 -5.26 8.30 5.20
CA PHE A 112 -4.89 7.10 5.92
C PHE A 112 -4.21 7.47 7.25
N LEU A 113 -4.59 6.78 8.34
CA LEU A 113 -3.97 6.99 9.66
C LEU A 113 -3.68 5.66 10.35
N ASP A 114 -2.43 5.42 10.76
CA ASP A 114 -2.07 4.34 11.69
C ASP A 114 -2.58 2.94 11.26
N ASN A 115 -2.55 2.61 9.96
CA ASN A 115 -2.75 1.23 9.49
C ASN A 115 -1.44 0.44 9.65
N THR A 116 -1.49 -0.87 9.84
CA THR A 116 -0.35 -1.62 10.42
C THR A 116 0.40 -2.55 9.48
N ASP A 117 -0.10 -2.72 8.25
CA ASP A 117 0.58 -3.41 7.14
C ASP A 117 0.98 -2.39 6.07
N VAL A 118 0.14 -2.15 5.05
CA VAL A 118 0.32 -1.05 4.08
C VAL A 118 -0.87 -0.12 4.08
N ASN A 119 -0.65 1.19 4.11
CA ASN A 119 -1.81 2.11 4.10
C ASN A 119 -2.59 2.01 2.78
N LEU A 120 -1.90 2.17 1.64
CA LEU A 120 -2.46 1.94 0.32
C LEU A 120 -1.55 1.03 -0.50
N VAL A 121 -2.04 -0.16 -0.82
CA VAL A 121 -1.37 -1.12 -1.71
C VAL A 121 -2.20 -1.37 -2.96
N CYS A 122 -1.55 -1.35 -4.12
CA CYS A 122 -2.16 -1.67 -5.40
C CYS A 122 -1.53 -2.95 -5.95
N GLY A 123 -2.32 -3.79 -6.62
CA GLY A 123 -1.87 -5.04 -7.25
C GLY A 123 -1.96 -5.04 -8.78
N CYS A 124 -2.84 -4.22 -9.34
CA CYS A 124 -3.09 -4.11 -10.77
C CYS A 124 -3.84 -2.81 -11.07
N GLY A 125 -3.30 -1.97 -11.97
CA GLY A 125 -3.72 -0.57 -12.09
C GLY A 125 -3.49 0.07 -13.47
N ALA A 126 -3.51 -0.72 -14.54
CA ALA A 126 -3.35 -0.19 -15.89
C ALA A 126 -4.37 0.93 -16.17
N GLY A 127 -3.87 2.10 -16.58
CA GLY A 127 -4.68 3.28 -16.88
C GLY A 127 -5.37 3.96 -15.68
N PHE A 128 -5.09 3.57 -14.43
CA PHE A 128 -5.73 4.20 -13.26
C PHE A 128 -5.23 5.62 -13.00
N LEU A 129 -5.94 6.34 -12.14
CA LEU A 129 -5.49 7.59 -11.54
C LEU A 129 -5.61 7.50 -10.03
N VAL A 130 -4.49 7.55 -9.33
CA VAL A 130 -4.40 7.66 -7.87
C VAL A 130 -3.88 9.05 -7.54
N GLU A 131 -4.66 9.90 -6.88
CA GLU A 131 -4.19 11.26 -6.60
C GLU A 131 -4.66 11.88 -5.29
N ASN A 132 -3.89 12.84 -4.77
CA ASN A 132 -4.21 13.57 -3.54
C ASN A 132 -4.41 12.61 -2.36
N ILE A 133 -3.41 11.79 -2.09
CA ILE A 133 -3.43 10.83 -0.99
C ILE A 133 -2.60 11.38 0.17
N HIS A 134 -3.18 11.36 1.36
CA HIS A 134 -2.49 11.73 2.60
C HIS A 134 -2.37 10.49 3.49
N ILE A 135 -1.16 10.14 3.88
CA ILE A 135 -0.87 9.00 4.75
C ILE A 135 -0.11 9.53 5.96
N GLN A 136 -0.60 9.21 7.16
CA GLN A 136 -0.02 9.69 8.41
C GLN A 136 0.15 8.54 9.40
N HIS A 137 1.28 8.54 10.09
CA HIS A 137 1.53 7.70 11.25
C HIS A 137 1.79 8.58 12.48
N ILE A 138 1.19 8.19 13.59
CA ILE A 138 1.38 8.83 14.90
C ILE A 138 1.74 7.77 15.93
N ASN A 139 1.00 6.66 15.95
CA ASN A 139 1.06 5.70 17.06
C ASN A 139 1.34 4.26 16.62
N ALA A 140 1.25 3.94 15.34
CA ALA A 140 1.36 2.57 14.87
C ALA A 140 2.38 2.45 13.75
N ALA A 141 3.16 1.36 13.78
CA ALA A 141 4.10 1.05 12.72
C ALA A 141 3.41 0.32 11.57
N SER A 142 3.95 0.48 10.36
CA SER A 142 3.51 -0.16 9.12
C SER A 142 4.70 -0.69 8.34
N PHE A 143 4.47 -1.72 7.53
CA PHE A 143 5.40 -2.13 6.50
C PHE A 143 5.65 -0.99 5.50
N ALA A 144 4.59 -0.45 4.90
CA ALA A 144 4.72 0.66 3.96
C ALA A 144 3.62 1.72 4.05
N GLY A 145 3.98 2.95 3.72
CA GLY A 145 2.99 4.00 3.45
C GLY A 145 2.22 3.69 2.15
N PHE A 146 2.92 3.73 1.03
CA PHE A 146 2.34 3.52 -0.30
C PHE A 146 3.06 2.42 -1.06
N MET A 147 2.32 1.51 -1.70
CA MET A 147 2.93 0.39 -2.41
C MET A 147 2.29 0.04 -3.74
N PHE A 148 3.13 -0.23 -4.74
CA PHE A 148 2.75 -1.02 -5.92
C PHE A 148 3.30 -2.43 -5.79
N ASP A 149 2.44 -3.39 -6.06
CA ASP A 149 2.74 -4.80 -5.86
C ASP A 149 2.17 -5.68 -6.99
N ASN A 150 2.45 -6.97 -6.96
CA ASN A 150 1.76 -7.97 -7.80
C ASN A 150 1.17 -9.16 -7.01
N PHE A 151 1.20 -9.10 -5.68
CA PHE A 151 0.66 -10.13 -4.78
C PHE A 151 1.15 -11.54 -5.13
N ASP A 152 2.46 -11.69 -5.26
CA ASP A 152 3.17 -12.91 -5.67
C ASP A 152 2.66 -13.47 -7.00
N ASN A 153 2.48 -12.56 -7.97
CA ASN A 153 1.86 -12.82 -9.27
C ASN A 153 0.38 -13.24 -9.24
N SER A 154 -0.29 -13.20 -8.08
CA SER A 154 -1.75 -13.42 -8.03
C SER A 154 -2.53 -12.23 -8.61
N GLN A 155 -1.91 -11.05 -8.67
CA GLN A 155 -2.39 -9.90 -9.42
C GLN A 155 -1.50 -9.61 -10.63
N CYS A 156 -2.04 -8.84 -11.58
CA CYS A 156 -1.39 -8.66 -12.87
C CYS A 156 -0.07 -7.88 -12.81
N GLY A 157 0.16 -7.07 -11.76
CA GLY A 157 1.35 -6.23 -11.61
C GLY A 157 1.52 -5.18 -12.72
N ASP A 158 0.48 -4.92 -13.52
CA ASP A 158 0.52 -4.01 -14.66
C ASP A 158 -0.03 -2.64 -14.29
N TYR A 159 0.83 -1.63 -14.41
CA TYR A 159 0.56 -0.22 -14.10
C TYR A 159 0.75 0.66 -15.33
N ARG A 160 0.96 0.10 -16.52
CA ARG A 160 1.18 0.90 -17.74
C ARG A 160 0.02 1.85 -18.00
N GLY A 161 0.35 3.10 -18.32
CA GLY A 161 -0.61 4.19 -18.47
C GLY A 161 -1.26 4.66 -17.16
N GLY A 162 -1.04 3.97 -16.05
CA GLY A 162 -1.50 4.36 -14.74
C GLY A 162 -0.64 5.46 -14.12
N VAL A 163 -1.29 6.37 -13.41
CA VAL A 163 -0.65 7.54 -12.78
C VAL A 163 -0.99 7.58 -11.30
N ALA A 164 0.04 7.68 -10.46
CA ALA A 164 -0.07 8.04 -9.05
C ALA A 164 0.59 9.41 -8.83
N ARG A 165 -0.13 10.36 -8.23
CA ARG A 165 0.42 11.71 -8.02
C ARG A 165 -0.07 12.42 -6.77
N ASN A 166 0.67 13.43 -6.32
CA ASN A 166 0.30 14.23 -5.14
C ASN A 166 0.04 13.34 -3.92
N ILE A 167 1.04 12.53 -3.56
CA ILE A 167 0.97 11.61 -2.43
C ILE A 167 1.88 12.15 -1.33
N THR A 168 1.36 12.27 -0.12
CA THR A 168 2.15 12.62 1.06
C THR A 168 2.13 11.44 2.03
N VAL A 169 3.31 11.00 2.44
CA VAL A 169 3.50 9.95 3.44
C VAL A 169 4.31 10.52 4.59
N ASP A 170 3.66 10.69 5.73
CA ASP A 170 4.28 11.11 6.98
C ASP A 170 4.41 9.94 7.95
N CYS A 171 5.62 9.41 8.04
CA CYS A 171 5.98 8.25 8.86
C CYS A 171 6.54 8.65 10.23
N ASN A 172 6.16 9.81 10.76
CA ASN A 172 6.61 10.40 12.03
C ASN A 172 7.20 9.39 13.03
N ASN A 173 8.44 9.62 13.48
CA ASN A 173 9.20 8.71 14.35
C ASN A 173 9.51 7.33 13.73
N TYR A 174 9.74 7.24 12.41
CA TYR A 174 10.16 6.01 11.75
C TYR A 174 9.16 4.87 11.86
N GLN A 175 7.87 5.22 11.83
CA GLN A 175 6.77 4.26 11.95
C GLN A 175 6.55 3.46 10.66
N CYS A 176 6.98 3.94 9.50
CA CYS A 176 7.00 3.11 8.29
C CYS A 176 8.38 2.48 8.11
N ASP A 177 8.43 1.18 7.83
CA ASP A 177 9.65 0.55 7.34
C ASP A 177 10.02 1.12 5.97
N PHE A 178 9.04 1.24 5.08
CA PHE A 178 9.19 1.88 3.78
C PHE A 178 8.19 3.04 3.65
N GLY A 179 8.66 4.25 3.31
CA GLY A 179 7.74 5.35 3.02
C GLY A 179 6.91 5.07 1.78
N ALA A 180 7.59 4.69 0.69
CA ALA A 180 6.96 4.08 -0.46
C ALA A 180 7.78 2.89 -0.98
N ASN A 181 7.09 1.85 -1.44
CA ASN A 181 7.70 0.67 -2.02
C ASN A 181 7.10 0.38 -3.40
N PHE A 182 7.94 0.24 -4.41
CA PHE A 182 7.52 -0.09 -5.76
C PHE A 182 8.13 -1.43 -6.16
N GLY A 183 7.26 -2.43 -6.24
CA GLY A 183 7.62 -3.79 -6.59
C GLY A 183 7.55 -4.76 -5.39
N PRO A 184 7.47 -6.06 -5.69
CA PRO A 184 7.13 -7.09 -4.72
C PRO A 184 8.30 -7.61 -3.88
N HIS A 185 9.54 -7.35 -4.30
CA HIS A 185 10.70 -8.08 -3.80
C HIS A 185 10.93 -8.02 -2.29
N PRO A 186 10.58 -6.94 -1.59
CA PRO A 186 10.66 -6.94 -0.14
C PRO A 186 9.80 -8.02 0.50
N TRP A 187 8.64 -8.38 -0.06
CA TRP A 187 7.84 -9.49 0.46
C TRP A 187 8.23 -10.84 -0.13
N TYR A 188 8.43 -10.93 -1.44
CA TYR A 188 8.63 -12.22 -2.11
C TYR A 188 9.35 -12.08 -3.46
N ALA A 189 9.99 -13.16 -3.89
CA ALA A 189 10.78 -13.20 -5.12
C ALA A 189 9.93 -13.44 -6.38
N SER A 190 8.90 -12.62 -6.60
CA SER A 190 8.04 -12.71 -7.79
C SER A 190 8.57 -11.89 -8.97
N SER A 191 7.81 -11.86 -10.07
CA SER A 191 8.14 -11.06 -11.24
C SER A 191 8.11 -9.56 -10.93
N ASN A 192 8.82 -8.76 -11.71
CA ASN A 192 8.73 -7.30 -11.57
C ASN A 192 7.36 -6.79 -11.99
N ILE A 193 6.91 -5.69 -11.38
CA ILE A 193 5.77 -4.92 -11.87
C ILE A 193 6.09 -4.26 -13.22
N LEU A 194 5.06 -3.95 -14.00
CA LEU A 194 5.18 -3.37 -15.35
C LEU A 194 4.75 -1.90 -15.35
N GLY A 195 5.69 -1.01 -15.63
CA GLY A 195 5.41 0.40 -15.88
C GLY A 195 4.78 1.15 -14.70
N GLY A 196 4.04 2.20 -15.04
CA GLY A 196 3.45 3.14 -14.09
C GLY A 196 4.20 4.46 -14.03
N SER A 197 3.52 5.50 -13.58
CA SER A 197 4.13 6.81 -13.33
C SER A 197 3.77 7.30 -11.95
N VAL A 198 4.77 7.60 -11.13
CA VAL A 198 4.59 8.23 -9.82
C VAL A 198 5.22 9.62 -9.86
N SER A 199 4.47 10.63 -9.44
CA SER A 199 4.97 12.00 -9.40
C SER A 199 4.49 12.78 -8.19
N TYR A 200 5.24 13.78 -7.75
CA TYR A 200 4.85 14.61 -6.60
C TYR A 200 4.56 13.76 -5.35
N LEU A 201 5.47 12.82 -5.07
CA LEU A 201 5.46 12.01 -3.86
C LEU A 201 6.39 12.67 -2.83
N THR A 202 5.84 12.95 -1.65
CA THR A 202 6.62 13.41 -0.50
C THR A 202 6.59 12.31 0.57
N VAL A 203 7.76 11.89 1.01
CA VAL A 203 7.93 10.96 2.14
C VAL A 203 8.69 11.67 3.25
N SER A 204 8.20 11.65 4.48
CA SER A 204 8.92 12.17 5.65
C SER A 204 9.04 11.12 6.73
N GLY A 205 10.25 11.00 7.31
CA GLY A 205 10.47 10.24 8.54
C GLY A 205 10.28 8.73 8.46
N ALA A 206 10.31 8.11 7.27
CA ALA A 206 10.31 6.64 7.12
C ALA A 206 11.67 6.03 7.52
N LYS A 207 11.77 4.72 7.74
CA LYS A 207 13.10 4.07 7.91
C LYS A 207 13.84 4.04 6.59
N GLN A 208 13.25 3.47 5.54
CA GLN A 208 13.67 3.58 4.14
C GLN A 208 12.74 4.58 3.44
N GLY A 209 13.28 5.56 2.72
CA GLY A 209 12.47 6.59 2.07
C GLY A 209 11.59 6.03 0.95
N VAL A 210 12.17 5.89 -0.23
CA VAL A 210 11.55 5.21 -1.37
C VAL A 210 12.39 3.99 -1.74
N ASN A 211 11.72 2.88 -1.97
CA ASN A 211 12.33 1.63 -2.41
C ASN A 211 11.74 1.18 -3.74
N CYS A 212 12.59 0.78 -4.69
CA CYS A 212 12.19 0.19 -5.96
C CYS A 212 12.83 -1.19 -6.08
N ALA A 213 12.11 -2.22 -5.65
CA ALA A 213 12.61 -3.59 -5.59
C ALA A 213 11.62 -4.53 -6.30
N GLY A 214 11.99 -4.97 -7.50
CA GLY A 214 11.09 -5.60 -8.46
C GLY A 214 10.23 -4.59 -9.23
N ALA A 215 10.77 -3.40 -9.49
CA ALA A 215 10.07 -2.30 -10.13
C ALA A 215 10.42 -2.19 -11.63
N GLY A 216 9.42 -2.25 -12.50
CA GLY A 216 9.60 -1.99 -13.93
C GLY A 216 10.44 -3.04 -14.67
N THR A 217 10.47 -2.93 -16.00
CA THR A 217 11.31 -3.74 -16.88
C THR A 217 11.87 -2.88 -18.00
N THR A 218 12.83 -3.37 -18.79
CA THR A 218 13.36 -2.62 -19.95
C THR A 218 12.26 -2.26 -20.96
N ALA A 219 11.23 -3.10 -21.11
CA ALA A 219 10.11 -2.83 -22.02
C ALA A 219 9.03 -1.93 -21.40
N ALA A 220 9.00 -1.80 -20.08
CA ALA A 220 8.00 -1.04 -19.33
C ALA A 220 8.63 -0.52 -18.02
N PRO A 221 9.50 0.51 -18.10
CA PRO A 221 10.14 1.07 -16.92
C PRO A 221 9.13 1.78 -16.04
N LEU A 222 9.34 1.76 -14.72
CA LEU A 222 8.59 2.61 -13.79
C LEU A 222 9.12 4.04 -13.92
N SER A 223 8.24 5.02 -14.11
CA SER A 223 8.66 6.43 -14.15
C SER A 223 8.46 7.11 -12.80
N LEU A 224 9.53 7.70 -12.27
CA LEU A 224 9.49 8.49 -11.03
C LEU A 224 9.96 9.92 -11.31
N SER A 225 9.18 10.90 -10.86
CA SER A 225 9.53 12.32 -11.00
C SER A 225 9.05 13.15 -9.81
N HIS A 226 9.73 14.26 -9.48
CA HIS A 226 9.32 15.14 -8.38
C HIS A 226 9.13 14.39 -7.04
N ILE A 227 10.07 13.51 -6.72
CA ILE A 227 10.07 12.74 -5.47
C ILE A 227 10.86 13.52 -4.43
N THR A 228 10.26 13.74 -3.26
CA THR A 228 10.88 14.44 -2.14
C THR A 228 10.93 13.51 -0.93
N VAL A 229 12.12 13.26 -0.41
CA VAL A 229 12.31 12.52 0.85
C VAL A 229 12.88 13.48 1.88
N VAL A 230 12.22 13.58 3.04
CA VAL A 230 12.55 14.51 4.12
C VAL A 230 12.98 13.71 5.35
N GLY A 231 14.12 14.08 5.93
CA GLY A 231 14.59 13.53 7.21
C GLY A 231 15.91 12.76 7.16
N ASN A 232 16.60 12.69 6.00
CA ASN A 232 17.88 12.00 5.81
C ASN A 232 17.93 10.61 6.46
N VAL A 233 17.46 9.59 5.76
CA VAL A 233 17.34 8.24 6.31
C VAL A 233 18.64 7.41 6.27
N SER A 234 19.79 8.08 6.28
CA SER A 234 21.12 7.49 6.18
C SER A 234 21.63 6.91 7.51
N PHE A 235 20.91 5.93 8.07
CA PHE A 235 21.32 5.23 9.30
C PHE A 235 20.90 3.76 9.29
N VAL A 236 21.55 2.96 10.14
CA VAL A 236 21.23 1.54 10.29
C VAL A 236 19.95 1.40 11.10
N ASN A 237 18.96 0.70 10.55
CA ASN A 237 17.67 0.46 11.19
C ASN A 237 17.32 -1.03 11.17
N LYS A 238 16.34 -1.43 12.00
CA LYS A 238 15.86 -2.81 12.10
C LYS A 238 14.58 -2.99 11.28
N PHE A 239 14.65 -3.95 10.36
CA PHE A 239 13.56 -4.50 9.55
C PHE A 239 13.31 -5.95 10.00
N GLN A 240 12.28 -6.65 9.51
CA GLN A 240 12.07 -8.04 9.95
C GLN A 240 13.23 -8.96 9.52
N CYS A 241 13.87 -8.68 8.38
CA CYS A 241 15.04 -9.42 7.93
C CYS A 241 16.38 -8.98 8.58
N GLY A 242 16.35 -8.14 9.63
CA GLY A 242 17.53 -7.76 10.39
C GLY A 242 17.92 -6.29 10.27
N TRP A 243 19.19 -5.99 10.56
CA TRP A 243 19.72 -4.64 10.59
C TRP A 243 20.30 -4.27 9.24
N HIS A 244 19.81 -3.18 8.66
CA HIS A 244 20.19 -2.73 7.32
C HIS A 244 20.42 -1.22 7.30
N LEU A 245 21.35 -0.79 6.46
CA LEU A 245 21.54 0.63 6.17
C LEU A 245 20.40 1.10 5.28
N ALA A 246 19.59 2.03 5.78
CA ALA A 246 18.55 2.66 4.99
C ALA A 246 19.09 3.87 4.22
N SER A 247 18.31 4.32 3.24
CA SER A 247 18.64 5.45 2.37
C SER A 247 17.39 6.18 1.91
N ASP A 248 17.55 7.41 1.43
CA ASP A 248 16.40 8.18 0.95
C ASP A 248 15.78 7.47 -0.25
N PHE A 249 16.63 6.80 -1.03
CA PHE A 249 16.25 6.21 -2.30
C PHE A 249 17.06 4.95 -2.60
N ASN A 250 16.36 3.83 -2.81
CA ASN A 250 16.94 2.55 -3.20
C ASN A 250 16.33 2.05 -4.51
N ILE A 251 17.17 1.61 -5.44
CA ILE A 251 16.76 0.88 -6.64
C ILE A 251 17.54 -0.43 -6.67
N ASP A 252 16.83 -1.55 -6.60
CA ASP A 252 17.42 -2.88 -6.73
C ASP A 252 18.00 -3.07 -8.14
N PRO A 253 19.09 -3.86 -8.29
CA PRO A 253 19.76 -4.05 -9.58
C PRO A 253 18.89 -4.65 -10.70
N ASP A 254 17.81 -5.34 -10.35
CA ASP A 254 16.87 -5.92 -11.31
C ASP A 254 15.64 -5.04 -11.57
N SER A 255 15.52 -3.89 -10.90
CA SER A 255 14.52 -2.88 -11.19
C SER A 255 14.96 -1.98 -12.34
N VAL A 256 14.01 -1.57 -13.19
CA VAL A 256 14.22 -0.60 -14.27
C VAL A 256 13.32 0.61 -14.02
N VAL A 257 13.94 1.70 -13.61
CA VAL A 257 13.26 2.93 -13.20
C VAL A 257 13.83 4.13 -13.96
N ASP A 258 12.93 4.89 -14.60
CA ASP A 258 13.28 6.16 -15.24
C ASP A 258 13.19 7.28 -14.19
N THR A 259 14.34 7.64 -13.62
CA THR A 259 14.45 8.69 -12.59
C THR A 259 14.73 10.05 -13.22
N PHE A 260 13.68 10.79 -13.55
CA PHE A 260 13.84 12.19 -13.92
C PHE A 260 14.03 13.01 -12.62
N ALA A 261 15.30 13.20 -12.23
CA ALA A 261 15.79 14.03 -11.12
C ALA A 261 15.83 13.43 -9.68
N CYS A 262 16.03 12.11 -9.52
CA CYS A 262 16.27 11.53 -8.18
C CYS A 262 17.79 11.51 -7.81
N PRO A 263 18.15 11.78 -6.53
CA PRO A 263 19.53 11.73 -6.01
C PRO A 263 20.12 10.29 -6.02
N PRO A 264 21.43 10.10 -5.77
CA PRO A 264 22.12 8.84 -6.03
C PRO A 264 21.50 7.62 -5.33
N ASN A 265 21.41 6.53 -6.08
CA ASN A 265 20.89 5.23 -5.65
C ASN A 265 21.83 4.55 -4.65
N THR A 266 21.28 4.00 -3.57
CA THR A 266 21.88 2.79 -2.98
C THR A 266 21.31 1.57 -3.69
N SER A 267 22.12 0.53 -3.86
CA SER A 267 21.70 -0.76 -4.42
C SER A 267 21.72 -1.84 -3.34
N PHE A 268 20.98 -1.62 -2.25
CA PHE A 268 20.72 -2.71 -1.31
C PHE A 268 19.60 -3.56 -1.90
N VAL A 269 19.76 -4.89 -1.87
CA VAL A 269 18.79 -5.82 -2.46
C VAL A 269 17.77 -6.18 -1.38
N TRP A 270 16.60 -5.54 -1.40
CA TRP A 270 15.51 -5.84 -0.48
C TRP A 270 14.71 -7.04 -0.99
N LYS A 271 15.22 -8.26 -0.74
CA LYS A 271 14.55 -9.51 -1.11
C LYS A 271 14.12 -10.30 0.11
N SER A 272 12.81 -10.61 0.18
CA SER A 272 12.21 -11.38 1.28
C SER A 272 12.55 -10.78 2.66
N CYS A 273 12.39 -9.46 2.73
CA CYS A 273 12.42 -8.63 3.93
C CYS A 273 11.04 -7.99 4.20
N PRO A 274 10.03 -8.80 4.59
CA PRO A 274 8.75 -8.26 5.05
C PRO A 274 8.88 -7.42 6.32
#